data_AF-A0A1J1ICS4-F1
#
_entry.id   AF-A0A1J1ICS4-F1
#
_cell.length_a   1.000
_cell.length_b   1.000
_cell.length_c   1.000
_cell.angle_alpha   90.00
_cell.angle_beta   90.00
_cell.angle_gamma   90.00
#
_symmetry.space_group_name_H-M   'P 1'
#
loop_
_entity.id
_entity.type
_entity.pdbx_description
1 polymer ?
#
loop_
_entity_poly.entity_id
_entity_poly.type
_entity_poly.pdbx_seq_one_letter_code
_entity_poly.pdbx_strand_id
1 'polypeptide(L)'
;MSGCGSSDKDQYGNEVQKLARPLPVEYLLVDLPTSSPLVPLYTFPAHEYPFPVENRLIDGHLQDFGSLHNYMQRFRSKDFLTAMSDFHLLFYLYGLDCFGTKMKTQMTSLLDAVRTQDNKLAEQFMLGDTWSTLEHLIGAHSGHGHDNHLPSSAVGNDATWTCNHCTYINSGDTQACEMCSLPH
;
A
#
# COMPACT_ATOMS: atom_id res chain seq x y z
N MET A 1 45.94 -21.68 -9.69
CA MET A 1 44.48 -21.45 -9.62
C MET A 1 44.14 -21.21 -8.16
N SER A 2 44.11 -19.95 -7.76
CA SER A 2 43.77 -19.56 -6.38
C SER A 2 42.26 -19.72 -6.21
N GLY A 3 41.83 -20.70 -5.42
CA GLY A 3 40.42 -20.93 -5.14
C GLY A 3 39.86 -19.80 -4.27
N CYS A 4 38.68 -19.31 -4.61
CA CYS A 4 37.91 -18.43 -3.72
C CYS A 4 37.53 -19.23 -2.46
N GLY A 5 38.02 -18.82 -1.30
CA GLY A 5 37.74 -19.43 -0.01
C GLY A 5 36.74 -18.59 0.79
N SER A 6 35.84 -19.24 1.54
CA SER A 6 34.99 -18.57 2.52
C SER A 6 35.65 -18.68 3.90
N SER A 7 35.70 -17.58 4.67
CA SER A 7 36.17 -17.58 6.05
C SER A 7 35.00 -17.91 6.97
N ASP A 8 35.11 -18.99 7.75
CA ASP A 8 34.11 -19.46 8.70
C ASP A 8 34.68 -19.41 10.13
N LYS A 9 33.85 -19.24 11.16
CA LYS A 9 34.32 -19.27 12.57
C LYS A 9 34.02 -20.62 13.21
N ASP A 10 35.04 -21.25 13.79
CA ASP A 10 34.83 -22.47 14.57
C ASP A 10 34.17 -22.17 15.94
N GLN A 11 33.84 -23.23 16.69
CA GLN A 11 33.25 -23.13 18.03
C GLN A 11 34.14 -22.41 19.07
N TYR A 12 35.39 -22.09 18.72
CA TYR A 12 36.35 -21.36 19.55
C TYR A 12 36.59 -19.93 19.02
N GLY A 13 35.90 -19.51 17.96
CA GLY A 13 35.98 -18.17 17.38
C GLY A 13 37.16 -17.95 16.42
N ASN A 14 37.88 -19.00 16.03
CA ASN A 14 38.99 -18.91 15.07
C ASN A 14 38.47 -18.88 13.63
N GLU A 15 39.11 -18.08 12.78
CA GLU A 15 38.80 -18.06 11.34
C GLU A 15 39.41 -19.26 10.61
N VAL A 16 38.56 -20.04 9.96
CA VAL A 16 38.90 -21.23 9.18
C VAL A 16 38.50 -20.99 7.73
N GLN A 17 39.46 -21.03 6.81
CA GLN A 17 39.16 -20.97 5.38
C GLN A 17 38.63 -22.33 4.90
N LYS A 18 37.39 -22.35 4.39
CA LYS A 18 36.77 -23.52 3.77
C LYS A 18 36.66 -23.33 2.26
N LEU A 19 36.67 -24.45 1.54
CA LEU A 19 36.40 -24.45 0.11
C LEU A 19 34.93 -24.07 -0.10
N ALA A 20 34.67 -22.97 -0.82
CA ALA A 20 33.35 -22.37 -0.98
C ALA A 20 32.41 -23.14 -1.94
N ARG A 21 32.42 -24.48 -1.93
CA ARG A 21 31.63 -25.29 -2.87
C ARG A 21 30.84 -26.41 -2.19
N PRO A 22 29.48 -26.39 -2.30
CA PRO A 22 28.67 -25.25 -2.74
C PRO A 22 28.77 -24.09 -1.73
N LEU A 23 28.76 -22.85 -2.22
CA LEU A 23 28.81 -21.67 -1.34
C LEU A 23 27.49 -21.59 -0.56
N PRO A 24 27.52 -21.62 0.78
CA PRO A 24 26.29 -21.51 1.56
C PRO A 24 25.68 -20.11 1.45
N VAL A 25 24.35 -20.03 1.38
CA VAL A 25 23.63 -18.76 1.12
C VAL A 25 23.73 -17.78 2.27
N GLU A 26 23.94 -18.27 3.50
CA GLU A 26 24.09 -17.43 4.70
C GLU A 26 25.27 -16.46 4.61
N TYR A 27 26.32 -16.81 3.85
CA TYR A 27 27.45 -15.90 3.60
C TYR A 27 27.10 -14.74 2.66
N LEU A 28 25.92 -14.76 2.04
CA LEU A 28 25.41 -13.72 1.15
C LEU A 28 24.37 -12.83 1.83
N LEU A 29 24.00 -13.13 3.08
CA LEU A 29 22.94 -12.43 3.82
C LEU A 29 23.54 -11.58 4.93
N VAL A 30 22.87 -10.46 5.22
CA VAL A 30 23.18 -9.59 6.35
C VAL A 30 21.89 -9.32 7.10
N ASP A 31 21.90 -9.57 8.40
CA ASP A 31 20.76 -9.28 9.27
C ASP A 31 20.64 -7.77 9.49
N LEU A 32 19.45 -7.23 9.20
CA LEU A 32 19.10 -5.85 9.47
C LEU A 32 18.12 -5.79 10.66
N PRO A 33 18.40 -5.00 11.71
CA PRO A 33 17.44 -4.83 12.79
C PRO A 33 16.19 -4.11 12.26
N THR A 34 15.02 -4.61 12.63
CA THR A 34 13.72 -4.00 12.32
C THR A 34 13.05 -3.54 13.60
N SER A 35 12.34 -2.41 13.54
CA SER A 35 11.58 -1.90 14.68
C SER A 35 10.46 -0.99 14.21
N SER A 36 9.48 -0.77 15.08
CA SER A 36 8.49 0.29 14.96
C SER A 36 8.79 1.40 15.97
N PRO A 37 8.52 2.67 15.65
CA PRO A 37 8.74 3.77 16.59
C PRO A 37 7.85 3.61 17.83
N LEU A 38 8.36 4.00 19.00
CA LEU A 38 7.63 3.99 20.28
C LEU A 38 6.35 4.81 20.23
N VAL A 39 6.40 5.96 19.54
CA VAL A 39 5.24 6.78 19.21
C VAL A 39 5.07 6.75 17.70
N PRO A 40 4.00 6.14 17.18
CA PRO A 40 3.77 6.07 15.74
C PRO A 40 3.65 7.44 15.10
N LEU A 41 4.37 7.66 14.01
CA LEU A 41 4.24 8.82 13.14
C LEU A 41 3.67 8.34 11.81
N TYR A 42 2.37 8.56 11.61
CA TYR A 42 1.68 8.12 10.39
C TYR A 42 1.56 9.28 9.40
N THR A 43 2.24 9.17 8.27
CA THR A 43 1.94 10.00 7.08
C THR A 43 0.64 9.54 6.40
N PHE A 44 0.40 8.23 6.41
CA PHE A 44 -0.80 7.59 5.88
C PHE A 44 -1.48 6.83 7.03
N PRO A 45 -2.53 7.39 7.65
CA PRO A 45 -3.24 6.70 8.72
C PRO A 45 -4.04 5.51 8.17
N ALA A 46 -4.21 4.48 9.01
CA ALA A 46 -5.09 3.37 8.66
C ALA A 46 -6.55 3.85 8.66
N HIS A 47 -7.27 3.57 7.58
CA HIS A 47 -8.72 3.76 7.48
C HIS A 47 -9.43 2.43 7.69
N GLU A 48 -10.62 2.45 8.28
CA GLU A 48 -11.46 1.25 8.42
C GLU A 48 -11.85 0.65 7.05
N TYR A 49 -11.97 1.50 6.04
CA TYR A 49 -12.25 1.12 4.66
C TYR A 49 -11.24 1.82 3.71
N PRO A 50 -10.00 1.30 3.61
CA PRO A 50 -8.96 1.91 2.80
C PRO A 50 -9.26 1.80 1.31
N PHE A 51 -8.57 2.58 0.49
CA PHE A 51 -8.64 2.42 -0.96
C PHE A 51 -8.06 1.04 -1.35
N PRO A 52 -8.61 0.35 -2.36
CA PRO A 52 -8.12 -0.98 -2.75
C PRO A 52 -6.63 -0.94 -3.11
N VAL A 53 -5.86 -1.87 -2.56
CA VAL A 53 -4.42 -2.02 -2.83
C VAL A 53 -4.18 -2.50 -4.27
N GLU A 54 -3.19 -1.94 -4.95
CA GLU A 54 -2.81 -2.32 -6.31
C GLU A 54 -2.35 -3.79 -6.41
N ASN A 55 -2.47 -4.36 -7.62
CA ASN A 55 -2.01 -5.72 -7.96
C ASN A 55 -2.65 -6.86 -7.13
N ARG A 56 -3.82 -6.61 -6.53
CA ARG A 56 -4.58 -7.61 -5.75
C ARG A 56 -5.95 -7.95 -6.37
N LEU A 57 -6.02 -7.96 -7.70
CA LEU A 57 -7.27 -8.25 -8.44
C LEU A 57 -7.87 -9.62 -8.07
N ILE A 58 -7.02 -10.62 -7.81
CA ILE A 58 -7.44 -11.97 -7.41
C ILE A 58 -8.13 -11.95 -6.04
N ASP A 59 -7.76 -11.01 -5.17
CA ASP A 59 -8.33 -10.82 -3.84
C ASP A 59 -9.56 -9.88 -3.87
N GLY A 60 -10.05 -9.51 -5.06
CA GLY A 60 -11.18 -8.61 -5.23
C GLY A 60 -10.84 -7.12 -5.10
N HIS A 61 -9.57 -6.76 -4.97
CA HIS A 61 -9.13 -5.36 -4.94
C HIS A 61 -9.08 -4.81 -6.38
N LEU A 62 -10.21 -4.28 -6.84
CA LEU A 62 -10.30 -3.59 -8.12
C LEU A 62 -10.03 -2.08 -7.92
N GLN A 63 -9.10 -1.52 -8.70
CA GLN A 63 -8.85 -0.08 -8.73
C GLN A 63 -9.46 0.51 -10.00
N ASP A 64 -10.68 1.04 -9.88
CA ASP A 64 -11.44 1.65 -10.97
C ASP A 64 -12.21 2.90 -10.50
N PHE A 65 -12.91 3.56 -11.43
CA PHE A 65 -13.72 4.74 -11.09
C PHE A 65 -14.85 4.43 -10.11
N GLY A 66 -15.40 3.21 -10.14
CA GLY A 66 -16.42 2.77 -9.18
C GLY A 66 -15.87 2.70 -7.76
N SER A 67 -14.68 2.13 -7.60
CA SER A 67 -13.98 2.03 -6.32
C SER A 67 -13.55 3.40 -5.80
N LEU A 68 -13.09 4.29 -6.68
CA LEU A 68 -12.83 5.70 -6.33
C LEU A 68 -14.10 6.43 -5.88
N HIS A 69 -15.21 6.26 -6.59
CA HIS A 69 -16.49 6.85 -6.20
C HIS A 69 -16.93 6.38 -4.80
N ASN A 70 -16.97 5.06 -4.60
CA ASN A 70 -17.38 4.44 -3.35
C ASN A 70 -16.48 4.84 -2.19
N TYR A 71 -15.18 5.00 -2.43
CA TYR A 71 -14.22 5.49 -1.45
C TYR A 71 -14.52 6.96 -1.09
N MET A 72 -14.59 7.85 -2.08
CA MET A 72 -14.78 9.28 -1.86
C MET A 72 -16.12 9.63 -1.21
N GLN A 73 -17.19 8.85 -1.47
CA GLN A 73 -18.50 9.05 -0.85
C GLN A 73 -18.50 8.94 0.68
N ARG A 74 -17.49 8.32 1.28
CA ARG A 74 -17.36 8.15 2.73
C ARG A 74 -16.87 9.42 3.43
N PHE A 75 -16.30 10.35 2.67
CA PHE A 75 -15.69 11.56 3.20
C PHE A 75 -16.56 12.77 2.87
N ARG A 76 -16.61 13.74 3.78
CA ARG A 76 -17.17 15.06 3.48
C ARG A 76 -16.07 15.92 2.84
N SER A 77 -16.44 17.00 2.16
CA SER A 77 -15.47 17.92 1.54
C SER A 77 -14.44 18.47 2.53
N LYS A 78 -14.82 18.65 3.80
CA LYS A 78 -13.91 19.09 4.88
C LYS A 78 -12.87 18.03 5.29
N ASP A 79 -13.13 16.76 4.98
CA ASP A 79 -12.30 15.61 5.33
C ASP A 79 -11.44 15.17 4.12
N PHE A 80 -11.31 16.04 3.11
CA PHE A 80 -10.62 15.74 1.85
C PHE A 80 -9.14 15.40 2.06
N LEU A 81 -8.43 16.13 2.92
CA LEU A 81 -7.04 15.81 3.25
C LEU A 81 -6.91 14.42 3.87
N THR A 82 -7.86 14.05 4.73
CA THR A 82 -7.91 12.71 5.33
C THR A 82 -8.11 11.64 4.27
N ALA A 83 -9.03 11.84 3.33
CA ALA A 83 -9.23 10.93 2.20
C ALA A 83 -7.98 10.82 1.31
N MET A 84 -7.29 11.93 1.07
CA MET A 84 -6.09 11.97 0.24
C MET A 84 -4.83 11.47 0.97
N SER A 85 -4.91 11.26 2.28
CA SER A 85 -3.83 10.65 3.08
C SER A 85 -3.85 9.13 3.00
N ASP A 86 -4.14 8.59 1.81
CA ASP A 86 -4.11 7.17 1.48
C ASP A 86 -3.11 6.97 0.33
N PHE A 87 -2.07 6.17 0.58
CA PHE A 87 -0.99 5.95 -0.39
C PHE A 87 -1.51 5.28 -1.67
N HIS A 88 -2.41 4.29 -1.55
CA HIS A 88 -2.92 3.53 -2.67
C HIS A 88 -3.82 4.40 -3.55
N LEU A 89 -4.60 5.30 -2.93
CA LEU A 89 -5.35 6.31 -3.67
C LEU A 89 -4.41 7.24 -4.45
N LEU A 90 -3.39 7.81 -3.81
CA LEU A 90 -2.44 8.70 -4.47
C LEU A 90 -1.71 8.02 -5.62
N PHE A 91 -1.33 6.75 -5.44
CA PHE A 91 -0.70 5.94 -6.47
C PHE A 91 -1.64 5.69 -7.66
N TYR A 92 -2.90 5.35 -7.38
CA TYR A 92 -3.93 5.20 -8.40
C TYR A 92 -4.16 6.50 -9.19
N LEU A 93 -4.31 7.63 -8.50
CA LEU A 93 -4.48 8.95 -9.13
C LEU A 93 -3.28 9.32 -10.02
N TYR A 94 -2.06 8.98 -9.61
CA TYR A 94 -0.87 9.18 -10.41
C TYR A 94 -0.86 8.34 -11.70
N GLY A 95 -1.39 7.11 -11.60
CA GLY A 95 -1.49 6.15 -12.70
C GLY A 95 -2.66 6.39 -13.66
N LEU A 96 -3.54 7.38 -13.40
CA LEU A 96 -4.65 7.71 -14.29
C LEU A 96 -4.15 8.31 -15.62
N ASP A 97 -3.91 7.44 -16.60
CA ASP A 97 -3.44 7.82 -17.93
C ASP A 97 -4.45 8.68 -18.71
N CYS A 98 -5.74 8.63 -18.36
CA CYS A 98 -6.79 9.46 -18.98
C CYS A 98 -6.59 10.97 -18.75
N PHE A 99 -5.77 11.36 -17.78
CA PHE A 99 -5.41 12.75 -17.48
C PHE A 99 -4.04 13.18 -18.02
N GLY A 100 -3.31 12.27 -18.67
CA GLY A 100 -1.96 12.52 -19.19
C GLY A 100 -1.03 13.11 -18.13
N THR A 101 -0.29 14.16 -18.49
CA THR A 101 0.66 14.83 -17.59
C THR A 101 0.01 15.86 -16.65
N LYS A 102 -1.26 16.22 -16.84
CA LYS A 102 -1.93 17.27 -16.06
C LYS A 102 -2.12 16.87 -14.61
N MET A 103 -2.60 15.64 -14.36
CA MET A 103 -2.73 15.10 -13.00
C MET A 103 -1.36 15.02 -12.31
N LYS A 104 -0.36 14.44 -12.99
CA LYS A 104 1.00 14.28 -12.48
C LYS A 104 1.64 15.61 -12.07
N THR A 105 1.40 16.67 -12.85
CA THR A 105 1.97 18.01 -12.57
C THR A 105 1.30 18.67 -11.36
N GLN A 106 0.00 18.50 -11.20
CA GLN A 106 -0.76 19.10 -10.09
C GLN A 106 -0.63 18.28 -8.79
N MET A 107 -0.23 17.02 -8.90
CA MET A 107 -0.04 16.13 -7.76
C MET A 107 1.01 16.61 -6.77
N THR A 108 2.03 17.36 -7.19
CA THR A 108 3.06 17.89 -6.27
C THR A 108 2.45 18.70 -5.14
N SER A 109 1.49 19.59 -5.45
CA SER A 109 0.79 20.41 -4.44
C SER A 109 -0.03 19.55 -3.47
N LEU A 110 -0.66 18.48 -3.97
CA LEU A 110 -1.42 17.54 -3.15
C LEU A 110 -0.49 16.71 -2.24
N LEU A 111 0.63 16.22 -2.77
CA LEU A 111 1.63 15.46 -2.03
C LEU A 111 2.27 16.32 -0.94
N ASP A 112 2.53 17.60 -1.21
CA ASP A 112 3.01 18.54 -0.20
C ASP A 112 1.97 18.77 0.90
N ALA A 113 0.69 18.90 0.53
CA ALA A 113 -0.42 19.01 1.49
C ALA A 113 -0.49 17.78 2.42
N VAL A 114 -0.42 16.56 1.87
CA VAL A 114 -0.41 15.31 2.65
C VAL A 114 0.84 15.22 3.53
N ARG A 115 2.02 15.52 2.98
CA ARG A 115 3.28 15.47 3.72
C ARG A 115 3.31 16.44 4.90
N THR A 116 2.77 17.64 4.72
CA THR A 116 2.78 18.71 5.74
C THR A 116 1.52 18.77 6.59
N GLN A 117 0.53 17.92 6.29
CA GLN A 117 -0.80 17.93 6.89
C GLN A 117 -1.50 19.31 6.77
N ASP A 118 -1.31 19.99 5.63
CA ASP A 118 -1.89 21.30 5.35
C ASP A 118 -3.25 21.18 4.64
N ASN A 119 -4.33 21.39 5.42
CA ASN A 119 -5.69 21.35 4.91
C ASN A 119 -5.97 22.42 3.84
N LYS A 120 -5.31 23.59 3.91
CA LYS A 120 -5.56 24.67 2.96
C LYS A 120 -5.01 24.33 1.58
N LEU A 121 -3.83 23.71 1.52
CA LEU A 121 -3.27 23.25 0.25
C LEU A 121 -4.11 22.12 -0.37
N ALA A 122 -4.65 21.23 0.46
CA ALA A 122 -5.55 20.18 0.01
C ALA A 122 -6.88 20.75 -0.53
N GLU A 123 -7.47 21.73 0.16
CA GLU A 123 -8.67 22.44 -0.31
C GLU A 123 -8.43 23.17 -1.63
N GLN A 124 -7.26 23.81 -1.81
CA GLN A 124 -6.90 24.45 -3.08
C GLN A 124 -6.83 23.44 -4.23
N PHE A 125 -6.27 22.26 -3.99
CA PHE A 125 -6.25 21.19 -4.99
C PHE A 125 -7.67 20.70 -5.32
N MET A 126 -8.51 20.49 -4.30
CA MET A 126 -9.91 20.09 -4.46
C MET A 126 -10.72 21.09 -5.30
N LEU A 127 -10.48 22.40 -5.13
CA LEU A 127 -11.13 23.44 -5.91
C LEU A 127 -10.56 23.61 -7.33
N GLY A 128 -9.46 22.94 -7.65
CA GLY A 128 -8.78 23.06 -8.94
C GLY A 128 -9.49 22.34 -10.08
N ASP A 129 -9.28 22.83 -11.32
CA ASP A 129 -9.88 22.27 -12.53
C ASP A 129 -9.57 20.78 -12.74
N THR A 130 -8.39 20.33 -12.31
CA THR A 130 -7.95 18.93 -12.44
C THR A 130 -8.82 18.00 -11.60
N TRP A 131 -9.07 18.37 -10.35
CA TRP A 131 -9.95 17.59 -9.48
C TRP A 131 -11.41 17.65 -9.95
N SER A 132 -11.89 18.85 -10.30
CA SER A 132 -13.24 19.03 -10.87
C SER A 132 -13.48 18.15 -12.10
N THR A 133 -12.53 18.08 -13.03
CA THR A 133 -12.63 17.20 -14.22
C THR A 133 -12.70 15.73 -13.82
N LEU A 134 -11.94 15.33 -12.80
CA LEU A 134 -11.95 13.95 -12.28
C LEU A 134 -13.31 13.62 -11.64
N GLU A 135 -13.88 14.53 -10.86
CA GLU A 135 -15.22 14.36 -10.29
C GLU A 135 -16.29 14.16 -11.37
N HIS A 136 -16.23 14.93 -12.47
CA HIS A 136 -17.14 14.75 -13.60
C HIS A 136 -16.97 13.38 -14.27
N LEU A 137 -15.73 12.91 -14.44
CA LEU A 137 -15.46 11.58 -15.01
C LEU A 137 -15.97 10.47 -14.09
N ILE A 138 -15.71 10.57 -12.79
CA ILE A 138 -16.23 9.64 -11.79
C ILE A 138 -17.76 9.59 -11.90
N GLY A 139 -18.43 10.74 -11.87
CA GLY A 139 -19.88 10.83 -11.99
C GLY A 139 -20.45 10.22 -13.29
N ALA A 140 -19.74 10.37 -14.41
CA ALA A 140 -20.13 9.75 -15.68
C ALA A 140 -20.00 8.22 -15.67
N HIS A 141 -18.97 7.67 -15.00
CA HIS A 141 -18.73 6.23 -14.93
C HIS A 141 -19.58 5.52 -13.86
N SER A 142 -19.97 6.23 -12.79
CA SER A 142 -20.85 5.70 -11.74
C SER A 142 -22.29 5.44 -12.23
N GLY A 143 -22.69 5.99 -13.38
CA GLY A 143 -24.01 5.79 -13.99
C GLY A 143 -24.15 4.55 -14.88
N HIS A 144 -23.06 3.83 -15.15
CA HIS A 144 -23.08 2.52 -15.82
C HIS A 144 -22.69 1.45 -14.80
N GLY A 145 -23.67 1.02 -14.01
CA GLY A 145 -23.55 -0.23 -13.26
C GLY A 145 -23.36 -1.37 -14.24
N HIS A 146 -22.10 -1.76 -14.47
CA HIS A 146 -21.83 -3.03 -15.10
C HIS A 146 -22.20 -4.08 -14.05
N ASP A 147 -23.38 -4.71 -14.23
CA ASP A 147 -23.76 -5.95 -13.55
C ASP A 147 -22.67 -7.00 -13.87
N ASN A 148 -21.59 -6.98 -13.10
CA ASN A 148 -20.58 -8.02 -13.12
C ASN A 148 -21.15 -9.20 -12.33
N HIS A 149 -22.08 -9.91 -12.99
CA HIS A 149 -22.54 -11.22 -12.59
C HIS A 149 -21.41 -12.23 -12.83
N LEU A 150 -20.32 -12.14 -12.05
CA LEU A 150 -19.45 -13.29 -11.87
C LEU A 150 -20.24 -14.35 -11.08
N PRO A 151 -20.14 -15.64 -11.46
CA PRO A 151 -20.82 -16.68 -10.72
C PRO A 151 -20.26 -16.70 -9.29
N SER A 152 -21.15 -16.44 -8.33
CA SER A 152 -20.91 -16.65 -6.91
C SER A 152 -20.59 -18.12 -6.70
N SER A 153 -19.30 -18.45 -6.80
CA SER A 153 -18.76 -19.64 -6.17
C SER A 153 -18.72 -19.29 -4.70
N ALA A 154 -19.46 -20.07 -3.89
CA ALA A 154 -19.47 -19.94 -2.44
C ALA A 154 -18.04 -20.00 -1.90
N VAL A 155 -17.41 -18.84 -1.72
CA VAL A 155 -16.18 -18.69 -0.98
C VAL A 155 -16.60 -18.72 0.48
N GLY A 156 -16.11 -19.72 1.20
CA GLY A 156 -16.28 -19.83 2.65
C GLY A 156 -15.92 -18.51 3.29
N ASN A 157 -16.70 -18.13 4.29
CA ASN A 157 -16.62 -16.86 5.01
C ASN A 157 -15.38 -16.82 5.92
N ASP A 158 -14.19 -17.10 5.38
CA ASP A 158 -12.92 -16.89 6.06
C ASP A 158 -12.69 -15.38 6.05
N ALA A 159 -13.15 -14.74 7.12
CA ALA A 159 -12.74 -13.38 7.42
C ALA A 159 -11.21 -13.35 7.37
N THR A 160 -10.61 -12.37 6.70
CA THR A 160 -9.16 -12.16 6.69
C THR A 160 -8.88 -10.74 7.16
N TRP A 161 -7.70 -10.51 7.73
CA TRP A 161 -7.27 -9.16 8.16
C TRP A 161 -5.85 -8.88 7.69
N THR A 162 -5.59 -7.63 7.29
CA THR A 162 -4.26 -7.19 6.87
C THR A 162 -3.50 -6.66 8.08
N CYS A 163 -2.30 -7.17 8.31
CA CYS A 163 -1.47 -6.75 9.43
C CYS A 163 -1.01 -5.30 9.29
N ASN A 164 -1.34 -4.47 10.29
CA ASN A 164 -0.94 -3.07 10.37
C ASN A 164 0.59 -2.85 10.47
N HIS A 165 1.36 -3.91 10.75
CA HIS A 165 2.82 -3.83 10.93
C HIS A 165 3.62 -4.29 9.71
N CYS A 166 3.18 -5.35 9.03
CA CYS A 166 3.95 -5.96 7.93
C CYS A 166 3.12 -6.27 6.69
N THR A 167 1.88 -5.77 6.63
CA THR A 167 0.94 -5.85 5.49
C THR A 167 0.57 -7.26 5.01
N TYR A 168 0.93 -8.29 5.78
CA TYR A 168 0.55 -9.67 5.53
C TYR A 168 -0.95 -9.88 5.74
N ILE A 169 -1.56 -10.70 4.88
CA ILE A 169 -2.99 -11.05 4.96
C ILE A 169 -3.10 -12.31 5.82
N ASN A 170 -3.68 -12.19 7.00
CA ASN A 170 -3.87 -13.27 7.96
C ASN A 170 -5.29 -13.84 7.88
N SER A 171 -5.43 -15.11 8.27
CA SER A 171 -6.73 -15.72 8.55
C SER A 171 -7.40 -15.08 9.77
N GLY A 172 -8.73 -14.91 9.72
CA GLY A 172 -9.54 -14.24 10.73
C GLY A 172 -9.60 -14.95 12.08
N ASP A 173 -9.19 -16.21 12.12
CA ASP A 173 -9.05 -16.99 13.36
C ASP A 173 -7.79 -16.60 14.17
N THR A 174 -6.88 -15.83 13.58
CA THR A 174 -5.62 -15.42 14.23
C THR A 174 -5.71 -14.01 14.80
N GLN A 175 -5.36 -13.83 16.07
CA GLN A 175 -5.26 -12.51 16.71
C GLN A 175 -3.87 -11.87 16.59
N ALA A 176 -2.87 -12.64 16.16
CA ALA A 176 -1.52 -12.17 15.91
C ALA A 176 -1.09 -12.56 14.50
N CYS A 177 -0.33 -11.68 13.86
CA CYS A 177 0.10 -11.84 12.49
C CYS A 177 1.05 -13.03 12.33
N GLU A 178 0.80 -13.91 11.37
CA GLU A 178 1.59 -15.12 11.11
C GLU A 178 3.04 -14.79 10.70
N MET A 179 3.27 -13.63 10.09
CA MET A 179 4.60 -13.23 9.62
C MET A 179 5.44 -12.50 10.66
N CYS A 180 4.84 -11.61 11.45
CA CYS A 180 5.57 -10.76 12.40
C CYS A 180 5.23 -11.04 13.88
N SER A 181 4.28 -11.93 14.15
CA SER A 181 3.80 -12.30 15.49
C SER A 181 3.24 -11.13 16.32
N LEU A 182 2.95 -9.98 15.69
CA LEU A 182 2.36 -8.81 16.34
C LEU A 182 0.83 -8.89 16.30
N PRO A 183 0.13 -8.41 17.35
CA PRO A 183 -1.33 -8.45 17.42
C PRO A 183 -2.00 -7.62 16.31
N HIS A 184 -3.27 -7.95 16.01
CA HIS A 184 -4.14 -7.17 15.13
C HIS A 184 -4.36 -5.74 15.64
#